data_AF-A0A3A8ML85-F1
#
_entry.id   AF-A0A3A8ML85-F1
#
_cell.length_a   1.000
_cell.length_b   1.000
_cell.length_c   1.000
_cell.angle_alpha   90.00
_cell.angle_beta   90.00
_cell.angle_gamma   90.00
#
_symmetry.space_group_name_H-M   'P 1'
#
loop_
_entity.id
_entity.type
_entity.pdbx_description
1 polymer ?
#
loop_
_entity_poly.entity_id
_entity_poly.type
_entity_poly.pdbx_seq_one_letter_code
_entity_poly.pdbx_strand_id
1 'polypeptide(L)'
;MISLALPMSLFWRRVATYLRVLLTQVIYMTPVFWFMELAQNVAWRQVNGDWGWVFPESPYHWFSFGSLILWAGCVSLLWSLHFFWFYPRRVKVWTRLAIATVVTWAGEWFGGYVAANVFGHPLQVWPGSPLVYVHYSAIFFWLSNCIVYHLLTVNVVDLTPAYDAPPDEAPAAQTA
;
A
#
# COMPACT_ATOMS: atom_id res chain seq x y z
N MET A 1 29.42 -17.55 -27.12
CA MET A 1 29.32 -17.18 -25.68
C MET A 1 28.15 -16.23 -25.53
N ILE A 2 27.05 -16.68 -24.92
CA ILE A 2 25.91 -15.80 -24.61
C ILE A 2 26.37 -14.92 -23.43
N SER A 3 26.48 -13.61 -23.66
CA SER A 3 26.94 -12.67 -22.63
C SER A 3 25.88 -12.55 -21.54
N LEU A 4 26.18 -13.06 -20.34
CA LEU A 4 25.35 -12.89 -19.13
C LEU A 4 25.31 -11.43 -18.65
N ALA A 5 26.13 -10.54 -19.20
CA ALA A 5 26.18 -9.13 -18.81
C ALA A 5 24.90 -8.36 -19.18
N LEU A 6 24.29 -8.68 -20.34
CA LEU A 6 23.04 -8.05 -20.79
C LEU A 6 21.86 -8.35 -19.84
N PRO A 7 21.53 -9.62 -19.52
CA PRO A 7 20.44 -9.94 -18.61
C PRO A 7 20.69 -9.43 -17.18
N MET A 8 21.96 -9.42 -16.74
CA MET A 8 22.32 -8.86 -15.43
C MET A 8 22.09 -7.34 -15.37
N SER A 9 22.48 -6.60 -16.42
CA SER A 9 22.28 -5.14 -16.47
C SER A 9 20.80 -4.75 -16.52
N LEU A 10 19.97 -5.50 -17.24
CA LEU A 10 18.51 -5.29 -17.29
C LEU A 10 17.86 -5.58 -15.94
N PHE A 11 18.28 -6.66 -15.27
CA PHE A 11 17.84 -6.98 -13.92
C PHE A 11 18.13 -5.84 -12.93
N TRP A 12 19.36 -5.34 -12.89
CA TRP A 12 19.74 -4.25 -11.99
C TRP A 12 19.00 -2.95 -12.28
N ARG A 13 18.78 -2.62 -13.56
CA ARG A 13 17.94 -1.46 -13.94
C ARG A 13 16.52 -1.62 -13.44
N ARG A 14 15.92 -2.80 -13.60
CA ARG A 14 14.56 -3.08 -13.14
C ARG A 14 14.44 -3.00 -11.62
N VAL A 15 15.41 -3.54 -10.88
CA VAL A 15 15.47 -3.44 -9.41
C VAL A 15 15.66 -1.99 -8.96
N ALA A 16 16.56 -1.24 -9.60
CA ALA A 16 16.80 0.16 -9.28
C ALA A 16 15.55 1.01 -9.51
N THR A 17 14.84 0.81 -10.63
CA THR A 17 13.55 1.45 -10.90
C THR A 17 12.52 1.11 -9.82
N TYR A 18 12.37 -0.17 -9.50
CA TYR A 18 11.43 -0.63 -8.48
C TYR A 18 11.71 0.03 -7.13
N LEU A 19 12.95 0.02 -6.66
CA LEU A 19 13.35 0.55 -5.35
C LEU A 19 13.24 2.07 -5.30
N ARG A 20 13.63 2.78 -6.36
CA ARG A 20 13.51 4.24 -6.44
C ARG A 20 12.04 4.67 -6.31
N VAL A 21 11.17 4.07 -7.11
CA VAL A 21 9.73 4.40 -7.10
C VAL A 21 9.11 4.02 -5.75
N LEU A 22 9.45 2.84 -5.23
CA LEU A 22 9.00 2.40 -3.91
C LEU A 22 9.39 3.41 -2.83
N LEU A 23 10.64 3.87 -2.81
CA LEU A 23 11.11 4.82 -1.81
C LEU A 23 10.34 6.14 -1.88
N THR A 24 10.14 6.69 -3.09
CA THR A 24 9.34 7.90 -3.29
C THR A 24 7.91 7.71 -2.81
N GLN A 25 7.28 6.60 -3.18
CA GLN A 25 5.91 6.30 -2.74
C GLN A 25 5.83 6.10 -1.23
N VAL A 26 6.77 5.40 -0.60
CA VAL A 26 6.78 5.22 0.86
C VAL A 26 6.93 6.57 1.57
N ILE A 27 7.81 7.44 1.11
CA ILE A 27 8.02 8.76 1.75
C ILE A 27 6.77 9.64 1.60
N TYR A 28 6.09 9.61 0.46
CA TYR A 28 4.96 10.50 0.18
C TYR A 28 3.61 9.93 0.60
N MET A 29 3.33 8.67 0.25
CA MET A 29 2.02 8.05 0.43
C MET A 29 1.80 7.57 1.87
N THR A 30 2.86 7.17 2.58
CA THR A 30 2.73 6.69 3.96
C THR A 30 2.16 7.78 4.88
N PRO A 31 2.66 9.02 4.90
CA PRO A 31 2.04 10.10 5.68
C PRO A 31 0.62 10.41 5.21
N VAL A 32 0.36 10.40 3.90
CA VAL A 32 -0.99 10.66 3.36
C VAL A 32 -1.99 9.64 3.89
N PHE A 33 -1.67 8.35 3.81
CA PHE A 33 -2.56 7.30 4.32
C PHE A 33 -2.69 7.31 5.83
N TRP A 34 -1.64 7.67 6.55
CA TRP A 34 -1.72 7.87 7.98
C TRP A 34 -2.68 9.02 8.35
N PHE A 35 -2.64 10.14 7.63
CA PHE A 35 -3.62 11.22 7.81
C PHE A 35 -5.03 10.80 7.40
N MET A 36 -5.18 9.95 6.38
CA MET A 36 -6.47 9.38 6.02
C MET A 36 -7.01 8.46 7.11
N GLU A 37 -6.18 7.59 7.70
CA GLU A 37 -6.53 6.74 8.85
C GLU A 37 -7.05 7.60 10.01
N LEU A 38 -6.32 8.68 10.33
CA LEU A 38 -6.72 9.65 11.34
C LEU A 38 -8.09 10.27 11.04
N ALA A 39 -8.27 10.75 9.80
CA ALA A 39 -9.52 11.37 9.36
C ALA A 39 -10.69 10.36 9.37
N GLN A 40 -10.46 9.12 8.96
CA GLN A 40 -11.44 8.04 8.98
C GLN A 40 -11.86 7.70 10.40
N ASN A 41 -10.92 7.63 11.36
CA ASN A 41 -11.24 7.32 12.75
C ASN A 41 -12.00 8.49 13.44
N VAL A 42 -11.65 9.74 13.11
CA VAL A 42 -12.40 10.93 13.55
C VAL A 42 -13.81 10.94 12.97
N ALA A 43 -13.97 10.67 11.67
CA ALA A 43 -15.27 10.59 11.02
C ALA A 43 -16.12 9.45 11.62
N TRP A 44 -15.52 8.29 11.90
CA TRP A 44 -16.19 7.18 12.55
C TRP A 44 -16.75 7.59 13.92
N ARG A 45 -15.94 8.27 14.73
CA ARG A 45 -16.37 8.76 16.04
C ARG A 45 -17.52 9.75 15.98
N GLN A 46 -17.51 10.64 14.99
CA GLN A 46 -18.61 11.60 14.82
C GLN A 46 -19.94 10.91 14.50
N VAL A 47 -19.91 9.80 13.77
CA VAL A 47 -21.11 9.05 13.37
C VAL A 47 -21.57 8.07 14.45
N ASN A 48 -20.63 7.41 15.14
CA ASN A 48 -20.95 6.27 16.03
C ASN A 48 -20.79 6.59 17.53
N GLY A 49 -20.24 7.74 17.89
CA GLY A 49 -20.03 8.17 19.28
C GLY A 49 -18.75 7.64 19.94
N ASP A 50 -18.09 6.66 19.36
CA ASP A 50 -16.82 6.06 19.83
C ASP A 50 -15.85 5.82 18.68
N TRP A 51 -14.57 5.56 18.97
CA TRP A 51 -13.52 5.31 17.97
C TRP A 51 -13.75 3.99 17.22
N GLY A 52 -13.47 3.98 15.91
CA GLY A 52 -13.66 2.79 15.07
C GLY A 52 -12.60 1.72 15.32
N TRP A 53 -11.38 2.15 15.60
CA TRP A 53 -10.30 1.31 16.08
C TRP A 53 -9.41 2.07 17.05
N VAL A 54 -8.67 1.30 17.85
CA VAL A 54 -7.77 1.79 18.88
C VAL A 54 -6.40 1.14 18.77
N PHE A 55 -5.38 1.88 19.19
CA PHE A 55 -3.98 1.47 19.24
C PHE A 55 -3.59 1.26 20.71
N PRO A 56 -3.53 0.01 21.20
CA PRO A 56 -3.35 -0.27 22.64
C PRO A 56 -2.09 0.36 23.23
N GLU A 57 -0.98 0.30 22.49
CA GLU A 57 0.32 0.82 22.93
C GLU A 57 0.50 2.33 22.69
N SER A 58 -0.47 2.98 22.05
CA SER A 58 -0.37 4.43 21.83
C SER A 58 -0.86 5.18 23.08
N PRO A 59 -0.13 6.20 23.55
CA PRO A 59 -0.59 7.06 24.66
C PRO A 59 -1.85 7.85 24.30
N TYR A 60 -2.18 7.95 23.02
CA TYR A 60 -3.39 8.63 22.54
C TYR A 60 -4.56 7.67 22.36
N HIS A 61 -4.32 6.36 22.26
CA HIS A 61 -5.30 5.30 21.98
C HIS A 61 -6.05 5.37 20.65
N TRP A 62 -6.39 6.54 20.11
CA TRP A 62 -7.19 6.69 18.88
C TRP A 62 -6.36 6.99 17.62
N PHE A 63 -5.06 7.25 17.77
CA PHE A 63 -4.09 7.30 16.69
C PHE A 63 -2.73 6.80 17.18
N SER A 64 -1.84 6.41 16.27
CA SER A 64 -0.48 6.02 16.61
C SER A 64 0.50 6.39 15.51
N PHE A 65 1.63 7.03 15.82
CA PHE A 65 2.71 7.15 14.84
C PHE A 65 3.31 5.79 14.47
N GLY A 66 3.17 4.77 15.33
CA GLY A 66 3.60 3.41 15.04
C GLY A 66 2.88 2.80 13.83
N SER A 67 1.65 3.22 13.53
CA SER A 67 0.92 2.72 12.34
C SER A 67 1.54 3.19 11.02
N LEU A 68 2.44 4.18 11.02
CA LEU A 68 3.22 4.55 9.83
C LEU A 68 3.98 3.36 9.25
N ILE A 69 4.48 2.45 10.09
CA ILE A 69 5.19 1.25 9.63
C ILE A 69 4.23 0.32 8.85
N LEU A 70 2.99 0.18 9.33
CA LEU A 70 1.96 -0.59 8.63
C LEU A 70 1.60 0.04 7.29
N TRP A 71 1.47 1.37 7.24
CA TRP A 71 1.22 2.10 6.01
C TRP A 71 2.37 1.98 5.01
N ALA A 72 3.62 2.03 5.47
CA ALA A 72 4.79 1.82 4.61
C ALA A 72 4.80 0.39 4.04
N GLY A 73 4.45 -0.61 4.86
CA GLY A 73 4.26 -1.99 4.42
C GLY A 73 3.14 -2.12 3.39
N CYS A 74 2.01 -1.44 3.61
CA CYS A 74 0.88 -1.43 2.68
C CYS A 74 1.25 -0.79 1.33
N VAL A 75 1.91 0.37 1.33
CA VAL A 75 2.39 1.02 0.09
C VAL A 75 3.35 0.08 -0.65
N SER A 76 4.26 -0.59 0.08
CA SER A 76 5.18 -1.57 -0.50
C SER A 76 4.45 -2.75 -1.16
N LEU A 77 3.41 -3.25 -0.51
CA LEU A 77 2.57 -4.33 -1.03
C LEU A 77 1.81 -3.90 -2.29
N LEU A 78 1.18 -2.73 -2.26
CA LEU A 78 0.44 -2.18 -3.40
C LEU A 78 1.35 -1.93 -4.61
N TRP A 79 2.55 -1.40 -4.38
CA TRP A 79 3.55 -1.22 -5.44
C TRP A 79 4.05 -2.57 -5.98
N SER A 80 4.31 -3.54 -5.11
CA SER A 80 4.70 -4.90 -5.52
C SER A 80 3.64 -5.55 -6.42
N LEU A 81 2.36 -5.49 -6.01
CA LEU A 81 1.24 -5.98 -6.80
C LEU A 81 1.17 -5.27 -8.15
N HIS A 82 1.36 -3.95 -8.16
CA HIS A 82 1.37 -3.18 -9.39
C HIS A 82 2.50 -3.63 -10.33
N PHE A 83 3.73 -3.54 -9.86
CA PHE A 83 4.95 -3.71 -10.68
C PHE A 83 5.14 -5.15 -11.16
N PHE A 84 4.88 -6.15 -10.31
CA PHE A 84 5.12 -7.55 -10.65
C PHE A 84 3.90 -8.25 -11.26
N TRP A 85 2.69 -7.73 -11.06
CA TRP A 85 1.48 -8.41 -11.52
C TRP A 85 0.56 -7.54 -12.38
N PHE A 86 0.01 -6.46 -11.83
CA PHE A 86 -1.05 -5.72 -12.52
C PHE A 86 -0.57 -5.06 -13.80
N TYR A 87 0.64 -4.52 -13.80
CA TYR A 87 1.24 -3.88 -14.95
C TYR A 87 1.58 -4.89 -16.06
N PRO A 88 2.37 -5.96 -15.82
CA PRO A 88 2.71 -6.94 -16.87
C PRO A 88 1.48 -7.61 -17.49
N ARG A 89 0.42 -7.83 -16.70
CA ARG A 89 -0.82 -8.48 -17.18
C ARG A 89 -1.89 -7.51 -17.67
N ARG A 90 -1.61 -6.20 -17.70
CA ARG A 90 -2.54 -5.15 -18.13
C ARG A 90 -3.93 -5.29 -17.48
N VAL A 91 -3.96 -5.60 -16.19
CA VAL A 91 -5.21 -5.81 -15.43
C VAL A 91 -6.07 -4.55 -15.49
N LYS A 92 -7.40 -4.65 -15.57
CA LYS A 92 -8.28 -3.47 -15.62
C LYS A 92 -8.34 -2.74 -14.27
N VAL A 93 -8.52 -1.42 -14.27
CA VAL A 93 -8.49 -0.56 -13.07
C VAL A 93 -9.40 -1.09 -11.96
N TRP A 94 -10.69 -1.30 -12.22
CA TRP A 94 -11.62 -1.79 -11.20
C TRP A 94 -11.26 -3.18 -10.64
N THR A 95 -10.69 -4.06 -11.48
CA THR A 95 -10.18 -5.35 -11.03
C THR A 95 -8.96 -5.19 -10.13
N ARG A 96 -8.03 -4.28 -10.46
CA ARG A 96 -6.89 -3.95 -9.59
C ARG A 96 -7.35 -3.41 -8.25
N LEU A 97 -8.32 -2.49 -8.24
CA LEU A 97 -8.88 -1.91 -7.02
C LEU A 97 -9.52 -2.99 -6.16
N ALA A 98 -10.37 -3.85 -6.72
CA ALA A 98 -11.00 -4.95 -5.98
C ALA A 98 -9.97 -5.91 -5.36
N ILE A 99 -8.95 -6.33 -6.13
CA ILE A 99 -7.89 -7.21 -5.62
C ILE A 99 -7.08 -6.50 -4.53
N ALA A 100 -6.66 -5.26 -4.77
CA ALA A 100 -5.89 -4.47 -3.82
C ALA A 100 -6.66 -4.32 -2.49
N THR A 101 -7.94 -3.96 -2.54
CA THR A 101 -8.80 -3.82 -1.36
C THR A 101 -8.87 -5.10 -0.55
N VAL A 102 -9.11 -6.24 -1.19
CA VAL A 102 -9.20 -7.54 -0.49
C VAL A 102 -7.85 -7.92 0.12
N VAL A 103 -6.75 -7.72 -0.63
CA VAL A 103 -5.40 -8.04 -0.17
C VAL A 103 -4.97 -7.16 1.01
N THR A 104 -5.23 -5.85 0.96
CA THR A 104 -4.87 -4.94 2.05
C THR A 104 -5.74 -5.16 3.29
N TRP A 105 -7.04 -5.42 3.10
CA TRP A 105 -7.93 -5.79 4.20
C TRP A 105 -7.49 -7.10 4.89
N ALA A 106 -7.16 -8.13 4.12
CA ALA A 106 -6.63 -9.38 4.65
C ALA A 106 -5.25 -9.18 5.30
N GLY A 107 -4.43 -8.30 4.71
CA GLY A 107 -3.11 -7.93 5.21
C GLY A 107 -3.17 -7.19 6.55
N GLU A 108 -4.15 -6.32 6.77
CA GLU A 108 -4.40 -5.65 8.04
C GLU A 108 -4.73 -6.67 9.14
N TRP A 109 -5.65 -7.60 8.84
CA TRP A 109 -5.97 -8.68 9.79
C TRP A 109 -4.75 -9.54 10.10
N PHE A 110 -4.02 -9.97 9.06
CA PHE A 110 -2.83 -10.80 9.22
C PHE A 110 -1.73 -10.08 9.99
N GLY A 111 -1.50 -8.79 9.70
CA GLY A 111 -0.54 -7.96 10.42
C GLY A 111 -0.89 -7.81 11.90
N GLY A 112 -2.17 -7.60 12.21
CA GLY A 112 -2.66 -7.58 13.59
C GLY A 112 -2.49 -8.92 14.32
N TYR A 113 -2.80 -10.03 13.65
CA TYR A 113 -2.58 -11.38 14.18
C TYR A 113 -1.11 -11.66 14.47
N VAL A 114 -0.22 -11.38 13.51
CA VAL A 114 1.23 -11.56 13.69
C VAL A 114 1.72 -10.68 14.83
N ALA A 115 1.30 -9.43 14.91
CA ALA A 115 1.71 -8.54 15.98
C ALA A 115 1.31 -9.06 17.36
N ALA A 116 0.05 -9.49 17.51
CA ALA A 116 -0.43 -10.04 18.77
C ALA A 116 0.36 -11.28 19.23
N ASN A 117 0.76 -12.14 18.28
CA ASN A 117 1.47 -13.39 18.60
C ASN A 117 2.99 -13.21 18.76
N VAL A 118 3.59 -12.23 18.07
CA VAL A 118 5.06 -12.04 18.06
C VAL A 118 5.49 -10.98 19.08
N PHE A 119 4.75 -9.88 19.20
CA PHE A 119 5.08 -8.78 20.10
C PHE A 119 4.30 -8.84 21.42
N GLY A 120 3.33 -9.75 21.54
CA GLY A 120 2.51 -9.92 22.73
C GLY A 120 1.36 -8.90 22.87
N HIS A 121 1.21 -8.00 21.89
CA HIS A 121 0.14 -7.01 21.83
C HIS A 121 -0.29 -6.74 20.38
N PRO A 122 -1.57 -6.45 20.12
CA PRO A 122 -2.00 -6.08 18.78
C PRO A 122 -1.53 -4.66 18.41
N LEU A 123 -1.28 -4.43 17.11
CA LEU A 123 -0.97 -3.09 16.61
C LEU A 123 -2.20 -2.18 16.66
N GLN A 124 -3.36 -2.75 16.37
CA GLN A 124 -4.65 -2.08 16.49
C GLN A 124 -5.74 -3.10 16.85
N VAL A 125 -6.81 -2.60 17.42
CA VAL A 125 -8.01 -3.38 17.74
C VAL A 125 -9.22 -2.62 17.25
N TRP A 126 -10.15 -3.32 16.62
CA TRP A 126 -11.46 -2.84 16.23
C TRP A 126 -12.48 -3.27 17.30
N PRO A 127 -12.93 -2.35 18.19
CA PRO A 127 -13.87 -2.70 19.25
C PRO A 127 -15.14 -3.32 18.69
N GLY A 128 -15.60 -4.41 19.30
CA GLY A 128 -16.81 -5.13 18.86
C GLY A 128 -16.66 -5.91 17.55
N SER A 129 -15.46 -5.93 16.94
CA SER A 129 -15.25 -6.70 15.71
C SER A 129 -15.13 -8.21 15.98
N PRO A 130 -15.81 -9.07 15.20
CA PRO A 130 -15.61 -10.53 15.30
C PRO A 130 -14.20 -10.97 14.91
N LEU A 131 -13.47 -10.15 14.15
CA LEU A 131 -12.12 -10.45 13.67
C LEU A 131 -11.02 -9.79 14.51
N VAL A 132 -11.40 -8.98 15.52
CA VAL A 132 -10.53 -8.25 16.46
C VAL A 132 -9.60 -7.21 15.83
N TYR A 133 -8.79 -7.59 14.85
CA TYR A 133 -7.74 -6.76 14.25
C TYR A 133 -8.21 -5.91 13.07
N VAL A 134 -9.34 -6.28 12.47
CA VAL A 134 -10.00 -5.54 11.40
C VAL A 134 -11.51 -5.74 11.53
N HIS A 135 -12.35 -4.86 10.99
CA HIS A 135 -13.78 -5.11 10.83
C HIS A 135 -14.17 -5.29 9.35
N TYR A 136 -15.30 -5.92 9.05
CA TYR A 136 -15.77 -6.04 7.66
C TYR A 136 -16.05 -4.67 7.01
N SER A 137 -16.46 -3.68 7.80
CA SER A 137 -16.64 -2.30 7.32
C SER A 137 -15.33 -1.66 6.83
N ALA A 138 -14.17 -2.15 7.29
CA ALA A 138 -12.88 -1.65 6.84
C ALA A 138 -12.66 -1.88 5.33
N ILE A 139 -13.39 -2.80 4.69
CA ILE A 139 -13.36 -2.97 3.23
C ILE A 139 -13.68 -1.65 2.52
N PHE A 140 -14.62 -0.85 3.03
CA PHE A 140 -14.95 0.44 2.42
C PHE A 140 -13.81 1.47 2.57
N PHE A 141 -13.14 1.48 3.73
CA PHE A 141 -11.97 2.33 3.95
C PHE A 141 -10.81 1.90 3.06
N TRP A 142 -10.55 0.59 2.95
CA TRP A 142 -9.54 0.07 2.03
C TRP A 142 -9.84 0.37 0.58
N LEU A 143 -11.10 0.26 0.15
CA LEU A 143 -11.47 0.65 -1.21
C LEU A 143 -11.17 2.13 -1.45
N SER A 144 -11.52 3.00 -0.49
CA SER A 144 -11.19 4.43 -0.57
C SER A 144 -9.68 4.69 -0.63
N ASN A 145 -8.89 3.98 0.19
CA ASN A 145 -7.43 4.07 0.20
C ASN A 145 -6.83 3.60 -1.13
N CYS A 146 -7.35 2.51 -1.71
CA CYS A 146 -6.90 2.01 -3.01
C CYS A 146 -7.26 2.98 -4.15
N ILE A 147 -8.43 3.63 -4.10
CA ILE A 147 -8.80 4.66 -5.07
C ILE A 147 -7.84 5.85 -4.95
N VAL A 148 -7.58 6.35 -3.73
CA VAL A 148 -6.64 7.46 -3.52
C VAL A 148 -5.22 7.04 -3.94
N TYR A 149 -4.79 5.82 -3.62
CA TYR A 149 -3.52 5.27 -4.10
C TYR A 149 -3.41 5.36 -5.62
N HIS A 150 -4.44 4.87 -6.31
CA HIS A 150 -4.50 4.89 -7.77
C HIS A 150 -4.48 6.32 -8.32
N LEU A 151 -5.27 7.23 -7.75
CA LEU A 151 -5.33 8.61 -8.20
C LEU A 151 -4.02 9.37 -7.99
N LEU A 152 -3.36 9.18 -6.84
CA LEU A 152 -2.09 9.84 -6.53
C LEU A 152 -0.95 9.28 -7.38
N THR A 153 -0.93 7.98 -7.63
CA THR A 153 0.09 7.35 -8.49
C THR A 153 -0.13 7.67 -9.98
N VAL A 154 -1.38 7.85 -10.44
CA VAL A 154 -1.69 8.18 -11.83
C VAL A 154 -1.65 9.67 -12.16
N ASN A 155 -2.01 10.57 -11.23
CA ASN A 155 -2.22 11.99 -11.54
C ASN A 155 -1.29 12.97 -10.83
N VAL A 156 -0.56 12.57 -9.78
CA VAL A 156 0.25 13.50 -8.98
C VAL A 156 1.72 13.14 -9.12
N VAL A 157 2.37 13.90 -10.03
CA VAL A 157 3.80 14.22 -10.12
C VAL A 157 4.75 13.01 -10.23
N ASP A 158 5.28 12.78 -11.42
CA ASP A 158 6.46 11.92 -11.69
C ASP A 158 6.34 10.41 -11.35
N LEU A 159 5.12 9.89 -11.16
CA LEU A 159 4.87 8.48 -10.87
C LEU A 159 4.14 7.69 -12.00
N THR A 160 3.93 8.28 -13.19
CA THR A 160 3.40 7.66 -14.44
C THR A 160 3.87 8.46 -15.68
N PRO A 161 3.79 8.00 -16.95
CA PRO A 161 3.54 6.66 -17.53
C PRO A 161 4.75 6.08 -18.31
N ALA A 162 5.87 6.79 -18.43
CA ALA A 162 7.09 6.30 -19.08
C ALA A 162 7.97 5.42 -18.15
N TYR A 163 7.57 5.29 -16.89
CA TYR A 163 8.32 4.61 -15.82
C TYR A 163 7.71 3.27 -15.37
N ASP A 164 6.42 3.03 -15.67
CA ASP A 164 5.75 1.78 -15.31
C ASP A 164 6.24 0.59 -16.16
N ALA A 165 6.86 0.86 -17.30
CA ALA A 165 7.49 -0.15 -18.12
C ALA A 165 8.79 -0.63 -17.46
N PRO A 166 8.99 -1.96 -17.30
CA PRO A 166 10.34 -2.51 -17.31
C PRO A 166 11.11 -1.90 -18.49
N PRO A 167 12.43 -1.66 -18.37
CA PRO A 167 13.25 -0.97 -19.38
C PRO A 167 13.20 -1.57 -20.81
N ASP A 168 12.51 -2.69 -21.00
CA ASP A 168 12.29 -3.35 -22.28
C ASP A 168 11.37 -2.55 -23.24
N GLU A 169 10.69 -1.48 -22.78
CA GLU A 169 9.89 -0.59 -23.65
C GLU A 169 10.41 0.86 -23.73
N ALA A 170 11.69 1.13 -23.40
CA ALA A 170 12.30 2.34 -23.92
C ALA A 170 12.36 2.21 -25.45
N PRO A 171 11.79 3.13 -26.24
CA PRO A 171 11.90 3.06 -27.69
C PRO A 171 13.39 2.95 -28.02
N ALA A 172 13.74 1.92 -28.79
CA ALA A 172 15.06 1.85 -29.40
C ALA A 172 15.35 3.24 -29.96
N ALA A 173 16.46 3.83 -29.53
CA ALA A 173 16.94 5.08 -30.08
C ALA A 173 16.76 5.02 -31.59
N GLN A 174 15.99 5.95 -32.15
CA GLN A 174 15.93 6.15 -33.58
C GLN A 174 17.32 6.59 -34.01
N THR A 175 18.22 5.62 -34.24
CA THR A 175 19.41 5.82 -35.05
C THR A 175 18.92 5.81 -36.50
N ALA A 176 18.53 6.99 -36.95
CA ALA A 176 18.62 7.39 -38.34
C ALA A 176 20.02 7.98 -38.58
#